data_AF-A0A653QQY3-F1
#
_entry.id   AF-A0A653QQY3-F1
#
_cell.length_a   1.000
_cell.length_b   1.000
_cell.length_c   1.000
_cell.angle_alpha   90.00
_cell.angle_beta   90.00
_cell.angle_gamma   90.00
#
_symmetry.space_group_name_H-M   'P 1'
#
loop_
_entity.id
_entity.type
_entity.pdbx_description
1 polymer ?
#
loop_
_entity_poly.entity_id
_entity_poly.type
_entity_poly.pdbx_seq_one_letter_code
_entity_poly.pdbx_strand_id
1 'polypeptide(L)'
;MSVGANVRDHERMPEPTWTSWRESLAFLRDCATVPAALSNATTLVTAQRRWRNHVVARTSMHDLLFTRPDEEYPFTASVRVRADSSTWAVETISDEQQERQECTIGNIDRVLDVALGRLVAPLHVCRFCGETAATDHFELFEQMHWVCFHFEFEHPDFDRDEACTAPACPSAARGR
;
A
#
# COMPACT_ATOMS: atom_id res chain seq x y z
N MET A 1 -17.37 5.56 50.64
CA MET A 1 -17.33 4.67 49.46
C MET A 1 -17.79 5.50 48.28
N SER A 2 -16.85 6.07 47.54
CA SER A 2 -17.13 7.03 46.46
C SER A 2 -16.99 6.30 45.13
N VAL A 3 -18.08 6.21 44.37
CA VAL A 3 -18.07 5.69 43.00
C VAL A 3 -17.88 6.88 42.07
N GLY A 4 -16.68 7.00 41.51
CA GLY A 4 -16.40 7.94 40.42
C GLY A 4 -17.06 7.45 39.14
N ALA A 5 -18.02 8.20 38.63
CA ALA A 5 -18.60 7.96 37.31
C ALA A 5 -17.59 8.40 36.25
N ASN A 6 -17.14 7.41 35.49
CA ASN A 6 -16.17 7.48 34.42
C ASN A 6 -16.69 8.43 33.31
N VAL A 7 -16.05 9.59 33.14
CA VAL A 7 -16.23 10.42 31.96
C VAL A 7 -15.62 9.62 30.81
N ARG A 8 -16.46 9.26 29.84
CA ARG A 8 -16.03 8.59 28.62
C ARG A 8 -14.94 9.43 27.97
N ASP A 9 -13.71 8.92 28.00
CA ASP A 9 -12.63 9.40 27.16
C ASP A 9 -13.14 9.38 25.72
N HIS A 10 -13.32 10.56 25.15
CA HIS A 10 -13.41 10.72 23.72
C HIS A 10 -12.14 10.11 23.14
N GLU A 11 -12.27 8.98 22.44
CA GLU A 11 -11.24 8.44 21.55
C GLU A 11 -10.60 9.61 20.81
N ARG A 12 -9.35 9.91 21.18
CA ARG A 12 -8.53 10.89 20.51
C ARG A 12 -8.33 10.36 19.10
N MET A 13 -9.16 10.81 18.17
CA MET A 13 -8.91 10.63 16.75
C MET A 13 -7.47 11.05 16.48
N PRO A 14 -6.62 10.20 15.86
CA PRO A 14 -5.26 10.58 15.53
C PRO A 14 -5.31 11.83 14.66
N GLU A 15 -4.32 12.72 14.85
CA GLU A 15 -4.13 13.95 14.07
C GLU A 15 -4.55 13.72 12.62
N PRO A 16 -5.47 14.54 12.06
CA PRO A 16 -6.03 14.24 10.76
C PRO A 16 -4.87 14.12 9.79
N THR A 17 -4.75 12.96 9.13
CA THR A 17 -3.74 12.64 8.11
C THR A 17 -3.49 13.82 7.17
N TRP A 18 -4.52 14.63 6.89
CA TRP A 18 -4.45 15.93 6.21
C TRP A 18 -3.31 16.88 6.64
N THR A 19 -2.98 16.99 7.93
CA THR A 19 -1.90 17.86 8.44
C THR A 19 -0.56 17.45 7.85
N SER A 20 -0.26 16.15 7.82
CA SER A 20 1.01 15.63 7.32
C SER A 20 1.20 15.87 5.81
N TRP A 21 0.11 15.77 5.04
CA TRP A 21 0.11 16.06 3.60
C TRP A 21 0.35 17.54 3.32
N ARG A 22 -0.30 18.43 4.09
CA ARG A 22 -0.15 19.88 3.94
C ARG A 22 1.27 20.32 4.29
N GLU A 23 1.82 19.82 5.39
CA GLU A 23 3.18 20.12 5.84
C GLU A 23 4.24 19.60 4.88
N SER A 24 4.09 18.35 4.41
CA SER A 24 5.00 17.77 3.42
C SER A 24 4.99 18.56 2.12
N LEU A 25 3.80 18.98 1.65
CA LEU A 25 3.70 19.79 0.44
C LEU A 25 4.31 21.19 0.61
N ALA A 26 4.12 21.82 1.77
CA ALA A 26 4.73 23.11 2.08
C ALA A 26 6.27 23.01 2.08
N PHE A 27 6.81 22.02 2.78
CA PHE A 27 8.25 21.74 2.82
C PHE A 27 8.85 21.54 1.42
N LEU A 28 8.23 20.70 0.58
CA LEU A 28 8.73 20.43 -0.77
C LEU A 28 8.73 21.67 -1.67
N ARG A 29 7.74 22.56 -1.49
CA ARG A 29 7.67 23.84 -2.22
C ARG A 29 8.78 24.80 -1.81
N ASP A 30 9.20 24.78 -0.54
CA ASP A 30 10.33 25.58 -0.07
C ASP A 30 11.68 25.06 -0.60
N CYS A 31 11.74 23.79 -1.02
CA CYS A 31 12.92 23.18 -1.65
C CYS A 31 12.90 23.25 -3.19
N ALA A 32 12.27 24.26 -3.80
CA ALA A 32 12.05 24.34 -5.26
C ALA A 32 13.31 24.27 -6.14
N THR A 33 14.50 24.53 -5.59
CA THR A 33 15.78 24.40 -6.32
C THR A 33 16.27 22.95 -6.45
N VAL A 34 15.65 22.02 -5.73
CA VAL A 34 15.94 20.58 -5.78
C VAL A 34 14.98 19.92 -6.77
N PRO A 35 15.44 19.40 -7.92
CA PRO A 35 14.56 18.84 -8.94
C PRO A 35 13.62 17.74 -8.41
N ALA A 36 14.14 16.86 -7.56
CA ALA A 36 13.37 15.80 -6.90
C ALA A 36 12.21 16.36 -6.06
N ALA A 37 12.40 17.50 -5.39
CA ALA A 37 11.37 18.09 -4.55
C ALA A 37 10.16 18.59 -5.35
N LEU A 38 10.39 19.15 -6.55
CA LEU A 38 9.32 19.58 -7.44
C LEU A 38 8.52 18.38 -8.00
N SER A 39 9.22 17.33 -8.42
CA SER A 39 8.59 16.08 -8.86
C SER A 39 7.76 15.45 -7.74
N ASN A 40 8.32 15.36 -6.53
CA ASN A 40 7.63 14.85 -5.36
C ASN A 40 6.42 15.70 -4.97
N ALA A 41 6.51 17.04 -5.04
CA ALA A 41 5.37 17.92 -4.77
C ALA A 41 4.22 17.67 -5.76
N THR A 42 4.55 17.47 -7.03
CA THR A 42 3.55 17.16 -8.08
C THR A 42 2.89 15.80 -7.81
N THR A 43 3.68 14.76 -7.56
CA THR A 43 3.18 13.43 -7.20
C THR A 43 2.28 13.48 -5.97
N LEU A 44 2.69 14.23 -4.93
CA LEU A 44 1.95 14.36 -3.69
C LEU A 44 0.60 15.07 -3.91
N VAL A 45 0.56 16.13 -4.72
CA VAL A 45 -0.71 16.83 -5.05
C VAL A 45 -1.69 15.90 -5.77
N THR A 46 -1.20 15.10 -6.72
CA THR A 46 -2.08 14.18 -7.47
C THR A 46 -2.61 13.07 -6.57
N ALA A 47 -1.75 12.46 -5.76
CA ALA A 47 -2.15 11.39 -4.83
C ALA A 47 -3.09 11.87 -3.71
N GLN A 48 -2.98 13.14 -3.30
CA GLN A 48 -3.73 13.71 -2.17
C GLN A 48 -5.25 13.57 -2.33
N ARG A 49 -5.77 13.66 -3.56
CA ARG A 49 -7.22 13.55 -3.79
C ARG A 49 -7.77 12.18 -3.39
N ARG A 50 -6.98 11.13 -3.56
CA ARG A 50 -7.39 9.74 -3.32
C ARG A 50 -6.97 9.25 -1.93
N TRP A 51 -5.76 9.58 -1.49
CA TRP A 51 -5.11 8.89 -0.38
C TRP A 51 -5.01 9.67 0.92
N ARG A 52 -5.35 10.96 0.93
CA ARG A 52 -5.13 11.83 2.10
C ARG A 52 -5.83 11.39 3.38
N ASN A 53 -6.88 10.56 3.30
CA ASN A 53 -7.63 10.05 4.45
C ASN A 53 -7.26 8.61 4.80
N HIS A 54 -6.33 8.00 4.07
CA HIS A 54 -6.01 6.57 4.18
C HIS A 54 -4.57 6.31 4.61
N VAL A 55 -3.64 7.22 4.27
CA VAL A 55 -2.22 7.10 4.63
C VAL A 55 -1.67 8.42 5.17
N VAL A 56 -0.61 8.31 5.96
CA VAL A 56 0.19 9.46 6.39
C VAL A 56 1.31 9.68 5.38
N ALA A 57 1.39 10.90 4.84
CA ALA A 57 2.51 11.31 4.00
C ALA A 57 3.60 11.99 4.85
N ARG A 58 4.84 11.59 4.63
CA ARG A 58 6.07 12.16 5.17
C ARG A 58 7.03 12.42 4.01
N THR A 59 8.02 13.28 4.21
CA THR A 59 8.91 13.68 3.11
C THR A 59 10.31 14.05 3.59
N SER A 60 11.27 13.92 2.68
CA SER A 60 12.54 14.67 2.65
C SER A 60 12.57 15.52 1.37
N MET A 61 13.69 16.19 1.08
CA MET A 61 13.85 16.90 -0.20
C MET A 61 14.03 15.95 -1.40
N HIS A 62 14.28 14.66 -1.16
CA HIS A 62 14.53 13.66 -2.20
C HIS A 62 13.43 12.59 -2.29
N ASP A 63 12.76 12.30 -1.18
CA ASP A 63 11.86 11.16 -1.08
C ASP A 63 10.51 11.52 -0.49
N LEU A 64 9.46 10.86 -0.96
CA LEU A 64 8.20 10.71 -0.22
C LEU A 64 8.20 9.38 0.53
N LEU A 65 7.57 9.36 1.69
CA LEU A 65 7.32 8.16 2.47
C LEU A 65 5.85 8.14 2.91
N PHE A 66 5.16 7.05 2.62
CA PHE A 66 3.78 6.82 3.03
C PHE A 66 3.73 5.67 4.04
N THR A 67 2.99 5.87 5.12
CA THR A 67 2.78 4.86 6.18
C THR A 67 1.31 4.75 6.53
N ARG A 68 0.94 3.69 7.25
CA ARG A 68 -0.40 3.57 7.83
C ARG A 68 -0.62 4.65 8.91
N PRO A 69 -1.87 5.14 9.10
CA PRO A 69 -2.15 6.19 10.09
C PRO A 69 -1.96 5.77 11.55
N ASP A 70 -2.10 4.48 11.84
CA ASP A 70 -2.05 3.86 13.15
C ASP A 70 -0.67 3.26 13.49
N GLU A 71 0.29 3.35 12.58
CA GLU A 71 1.66 2.87 12.81
C GLU A 71 2.61 3.99 13.25
N GLU A 72 3.35 3.73 14.31
CA GLU A 72 4.50 4.51 14.74
C GLU A 72 5.82 3.86 14.28
N TYR A 73 6.91 4.62 14.30
CA TYR A 73 8.23 4.08 13.95
C TYR A 73 8.72 3.11 15.04
N PRO A 74 9.30 1.94 14.69
CA PRO A 74 9.56 1.45 13.33
C PRO A 74 8.31 0.92 12.63
N PHE A 75 8.13 1.30 11.36
CA PHE A 75 6.97 0.90 10.55
C PHE A 75 7.10 -0.55 10.08
N THR A 76 6.01 -1.32 10.18
CA THR A 76 5.98 -2.72 9.67
C THR A 76 5.82 -2.76 8.16
N ALA A 77 5.21 -1.71 7.59
CA ALA A 77 5.10 -1.53 6.16
C ALA A 77 5.16 -0.04 5.78
N SER A 78 5.76 0.25 4.63
CA SER A 78 5.77 1.61 4.07
C SER A 78 5.91 1.60 2.55
N VAL A 79 5.49 2.68 1.92
CA VAL A 79 5.74 2.93 0.50
C VAL A 79 6.64 4.15 0.37
N ARG A 80 7.81 4.01 -0.24
CA ARG A 80 8.73 5.10 -0.51
C ARG A 80 8.71 5.44 -1.99
N VAL A 81 8.67 6.73 -2.30
CA VAL A 81 8.80 7.22 -3.69
C VAL A 81 10.05 8.05 -3.78
N ARG A 82 10.94 7.68 -4.69
CA ARG A 82 12.08 8.52 -5.07
C ARG A 82 11.83 9.06 -6.46
N ALA A 83 11.99 10.37 -6.63
CA ALA A 83 11.89 11.01 -7.93
C ALA A 83 13.25 11.53 -8.38
N ASP A 84 13.56 11.28 -9.64
CA ASP A 84 14.56 12.01 -10.41
C ASP A 84 13.82 12.90 -11.43
N SER A 85 14.55 13.75 -12.14
CA SER A 85 14.08 14.70 -13.14
C SER A 85 13.05 14.17 -14.15
N SER A 86 13.01 12.86 -14.43
CA SER A 86 12.02 12.26 -15.35
C SER A 86 11.56 10.83 -14.99
N THR A 87 12.10 10.24 -13.92
CA THR A 87 11.83 8.85 -13.52
C THR A 87 11.48 8.80 -12.05
N TRP A 88 10.65 7.82 -11.69
CA TRP A 88 10.25 7.55 -10.32
C TRP A 88 10.56 6.10 -9.99
N ALA A 89 10.96 5.86 -8.75
CA ALA A 89 11.02 4.54 -8.17
C ALA A 89 10.04 4.49 -7.00
N VAL A 90 9.06 3.59 -7.09
CA VAL A 90 8.14 3.28 -6.00
C VAL A 90 8.62 1.99 -5.35
N GLU A 91 9.00 2.08 -4.09
CA GLU A 91 9.49 0.98 -3.27
C GLU A 91 8.42 0.64 -2.23
N THR A 92 7.90 -0.59 -2.27
CA THR A 92 7.05 -1.14 -1.20
C THR A 92 7.96 -1.93 -0.26
N ILE A 93 7.95 -1.58 1.02
CA ILE A 93 8.83 -2.13 2.04
C ILE A 93 7.95 -2.73 3.13
N SER A 94 8.24 -3.96 3.52
CA SER A 94 7.66 -4.67 4.66
C SER A 94 8.75 -5.47 5.37
N ASP A 95 8.45 -6.04 6.54
CA ASP A 95 9.41 -6.87 7.29
C ASP A 95 9.93 -8.07 6.47
N GLU A 96 9.12 -8.62 5.57
CA GLU A 96 9.43 -9.84 4.83
C GLU A 96 9.87 -9.59 3.38
N GLN A 97 9.41 -8.48 2.79
CA GLN A 97 9.56 -8.23 1.36
C GLN A 97 9.87 -6.76 1.06
N GLN A 98 10.75 -6.56 0.09
CA GLN A 98 11.02 -5.27 -0.53
C GLN A 98 10.88 -5.39 -2.05
N GLU A 99 9.92 -4.65 -2.61
CA GLU A 99 9.66 -4.60 -4.05
C GLU A 99 9.94 -3.18 -4.56
N ARG A 100 10.69 -3.04 -5.66
CA ARG A 100 10.98 -1.75 -6.30
C ARG A 100 10.48 -1.76 -7.74
N GLN A 101 9.64 -0.79 -8.08
CA GLN A 101 9.14 -0.60 -9.42
C GLN A 101 9.54 0.77 -9.96
N GLU A 102 10.24 0.79 -11.10
CA GLU A 102 10.57 2.01 -11.83
C GLU A 102 9.43 2.41 -12.77
N CYS A 103 9.17 3.71 -12.85
CA CYS A 103 8.06 4.29 -13.59
C CYS A 103 8.38 5.71 -14.08
N THR A 104 7.50 6.26 -14.91
CA THR A 104 7.64 7.57 -15.55
C THR A 104 6.46 8.45 -15.16
N ILE A 105 6.50 9.72 -15.58
CA ILE A 105 5.39 10.65 -15.33
C ILE A 105 4.04 10.16 -15.88
N GLY A 106 4.06 9.35 -16.95
CA GLY A 106 2.84 8.84 -17.59
C GLY A 106 2.15 7.72 -16.82
N ASN A 107 2.83 7.07 -15.88
CA ASN A 107 2.27 5.93 -15.13
C ASN A 107 2.54 5.94 -13.63
N ILE A 108 3.26 6.93 -13.09
CA ILE A 108 3.53 7.07 -11.65
C ILE A 108 2.24 7.02 -10.82
N ASP A 109 1.18 7.72 -11.22
CA ASP A 109 -0.07 7.74 -10.45
C ASP A 109 -0.66 6.34 -10.28
N ARG A 110 -0.65 5.54 -11.35
CA ARG A 110 -1.15 4.17 -11.33
C ARG A 110 -0.28 3.27 -10.46
N VAL A 111 1.04 3.36 -10.60
CA VAL A 111 1.98 2.54 -9.83
C VAL A 111 1.87 2.86 -8.34
N LEU A 112 1.81 4.15 -8.00
CA LEU A 112 1.63 4.60 -6.62
C LEU A 112 0.26 4.17 -6.06
N ASP A 113 -0.82 4.28 -6.83
CA ASP A 113 -2.15 3.84 -6.40
C ASP A 113 -2.17 2.34 -6.05
N VAL A 114 -1.52 1.50 -6.85
CA VAL A 114 -1.41 0.06 -6.56
C VAL A 114 -0.62 -0.17 -5.27
N ALA A 115 0.52 0.51 -5.11
CA ALA A 115 1.36 0.36 -3.93
C ALA A 115 0.65 0.82 -2.64
N LEU A 116 0.00 1.99 -2.67
CA LEU A 116 -0.76 2.51 -1.52
C LEU A 116 -2.01 1.68 -1.23
N GLY A 117 -2.66 1.14 -2.26
CA GLY A 117 -3.76 0.19 -2.10
C GLY A 117 -3.33 -1.05 -1.32
N ARG A 118 -2.18 -1.64 -1.66
CA ARG A 118 -1.60 -2.76 -0.90
C ARG A 118 -1.22 -2.37 0.53
N LEU A 119 -0.70 -1.16 0.73
CA LEU A 119 -0.30 -0.68 2.05
C LEU A 119 -1.48 -0.65 3.03
N VAL A 120 -2.66 -0.21 2.57
CA VAL A 120 -3.86 -0.07 3.42
C VAL A 120 -4.89 -1.18 3.24
N ALA A 121 -4.64 -2.15 2.35
CA ALA A 121 -5.51 -3.30 2.18
C ALA A 121 -5.63 -4.01 3.54
N PRO A 122 -6.85 -4.35 3.98
CA PRO A 122 -7.00 -5.11 5.22
C PRO A 122 -6.24 -6.42 5.08
N LEU A 123 -5.51 -6.79 6.13
CA LEU A 123 -4.95 -8.13 6.23
C LEU A 123 -6.09 -9.07 6.58
N HIS A 124 -6.43 -9.94 5.65
CA HIS A 124 -7.46 -10.94 5.85
C HIS A 124 -6.84 -12.33 6.06
N VAL A 125 -7.38 -13.14 6.96
CA VAL A 125 -6.90 -14.52 7.17
C VAL A 125 -7.58 -15.44 6.15
N CYS A 126 -6.79 -16.07 5.29
CA CYS A 126 -7.29 -17.03 4.30
C CYS A 126 -7.89 -18.26 4.99
N ARG A 127 -9.15 -18.58 4.69
CA ARG A 127 -9.84 -19.74 5.29
C ARG A 127 -9.29 -21.10 4.82
N PHE A 128 -8.51 -21.14 3.74
CA PHE A 128 -7.94 -22.38 3.19
C PHE A 128 -6.60 -22.72 3.82
N CYS A 129 -5.64 -21.79 3.82
CA CYS A 129 -4.29 -22.05 4.33
C CYS A 129 -4.00 -21.43 5.71
N GLY A 130 -4.85 -20.52 6.20
CA GLY A 130 -4.64 -19.83 7.48
C GLY A 130 -3.69 -18.63 7.44
N GLU A 131 -3.02 -18.38 6.30
CA GLU A 131 -2.10 -17.26 6.14
C GLU A 131 -2.81 -15.95 5.78
N THR A 132 -2.16 -14.81 6.03
CA THR A 132 -2.75 -13.50 5.71
C THR A 132 -2.71 -13.18 4.22
N ALA A 133 -3.73 -12.48 3.73
CA ALA A 133 -3.89 -12.02 2.36
C ALA A 133 -4.14 -10.51 2.37
N ALA A 134 -3.27 -9.75 1.69
CA ALA A 134 -3.49 -8.32 1.44
C ALA A 134 -4.12 -8.14 0.06
N THR A 135 -5.45 -8.12 -0.01
CA THR A 135 -6.20 -7.88 -1.26
C THR A 135 -7.54 -7.23 -0.99
N ASP A 136 -7.93 -6.31 -1.87
CA ASP A 136 -9.24 -5.63 -1.91
C ASP A 136 -10.36 -6.50 -2.50
N HIS A 137 -10.02 -7.66 -3.05
CA HIS A 137 -10.95 -8.61 -3.67
C HIS A 137 -11.17 -9.87 -2.81
N PHE A 138 -10.80 -9.83 -1.52
CA PHE A 138 -10.82 -11.00 -0.64
C PHE A 138 -12.19 -11.69 -0.55
N GLU A 139 -13.26 -10.90 -0.51
CA GLU A 139 -14.64 -11.42 -0.49
C GLU A 139 -15.07 -12.06 -1.82
N LEU A 140 -14.48 -11.64 -2.95
CA LEU A 140 -14.75 -12.27 -4.27
C LEU A 140 -14.14 -13.66 -4.37
N PHE A 141 -13.11 -13.95 -3.56
CA PHE A 141 -12.39 -15.21 -3.55
C PHE A 141 -12.78 -16.08 -2.34
N GLU A 142 -14.02 -15.99 -1.89
CA GLU A 142 -14.57 -16.80 -0.80
C GLU A 142 -13.72 -16.73 0.49
N GLN A 143 -13.14 -15.56 0.77
CA GLN A 143 -12.23 -15.33 1.91
C GLN A 143 -10.96 -16.19 1.85
N MET A 144 -10.42 -16.37 0.64
CA MET A 144 -9.15 -17.06 0.38
C MET A 144 -8.19 -16.18 -0.42
N HIS A 145 -6.89 -16.49 -0.40
CA HIS A 145 -5.99 -15.98 -1.45
C HIS A 145 -6.54 -16.40 -2.82
N TRP A 146 -6.39 -15.56 -3.84
CA TRP A 146 -6.76 -15.93 -5.21
C TRP A 146 -6.16 -17.28 -5.64
N VAL A 147 -4.89 -17.57 -5.27
CA VAL A 147 -4.24 -18.87 -5.55
C VAL A 147 -4.94 -20.04 -4.83
N CYS A 148 -5.31 -19.87 -3.56
CA CYS A 148 -6.01 -20.91 -2.80
C CYS A 148 -7.41 -21.15 -3.37
N PHE A 149 -8.14 -20.07 -3.69
CA PHE A 149 -9.42 -20.13 -4.37
C PHE A 149 -9.33 -20.85 -5.71
N HIS A 150 -8.33 -20.52 -6.54
CA HIS A 150 -8.12 -21.19 -7.83
C HIS A 150 -7.96 -22.70 -7.64
N PHE A 151 -7.10 -23.13 -6.71
CA PHE A 151 -6.89 -24.55 -6.47
C PHE A 151 -8.13 -25.28 -5.94
N GLU A 152 -8.90 -24.63 -5.07
CA GLU A 152 -10.08 -25.24 -4.46
C GLU A 152 -11.28 -25.31 -5.44
N PHE A 153 -11.53 -24.26 -6.20
CA PHE A 153 -12.77 -24.10 -6.96
C PHE A 153 -12.62 -24.18 -8.48
N GLU A 154 -11.49 -23.74 -9.03
CA GLU A 154 -11.27 -23.66 -10.48
C GLU A 154 -10.37 -24.79 -11.01
N HIS A 155 -9.64 -25.45 -10.12
CA HIS A 155 -8.66 -26.49 -10.41
C HIS A 155 -8.98 -27.90 -9.84
N PRO A 156 -10.21 -28.27 -9.42
CA PRO A 156 -10.41 -29.54 -8.70
C PRO A 156 -10.19 -30.78 -9.58
N ASP A 157 -10.28 -30.63 -10.91
CA ASP A 157 -10.16 -31.73 -11.88
C ASP A 157 -8.73 -31.94 -12.42
N PHE A 158 -7.78 -31.10 -12.01
CA PHE A 158 -6.39 -31.16 -12.45
C PHE A 158 -5.47 -31.45 -11.25
N ASP A 159 -4.38 -32.18 -11.47
CA ASP A 159 -3.33 -32.26 -10.46
C ASP A 159 -2.78 -30.85 -10.19
N ARG A 160 -2.45 -30.52 -8.94
CA ARG A 160 -1.94 -29.18 -8.59
C ARG A 160 -0.67 -28.81 -9.35
N ASP A 161 0.10 -29.79 -9.82
CA ASP A 161 1.30 -29.54 -10.62
C ASP A 161 1.00 -29.50 -12.14
N GLU A 162 -0.23 -29.81 -12.56
CA GLU A 162 -0.69 -29.71 -13.95
C GLU A 162 -1.34 -28.34 -14.23
N ALA A 163 -1.10 -27.77 -15.40
CA ALA A 163 -1.76 -26.53 -15.78
C ALA A 163 -3.20 -26.80 -16.27
N CYS A 164 -4.18 -26.14 -15.66
CA CYS A 164 -5.54 -26.11 -16.21
C CYS A 164 -5.65 -25.09 -17.38
N THR A 165 -6.84 -24.95 -17.96
CA THR A 165 -7.07 -24.05 -19.10
C THR A 165 -7.14 -22.56 -18.73
N ALA A 166 -7.14 -22.21 -17.43
CA ALA A 166 -7.16 -20.82 -16.99
C ALA A 166 -5.86 -20.09 -17.40
N PRO A 167 -5.92 -18.94 -18.11
CA PRO A 167 -4.72 -18.25 -18.60
C PRO A 167 -3.73 -17.83 -17.51
N ALA A 168 -4.21 -17.62 -16.29
CA ALA A 168 -3.40 -17.24 -15.14
C ALA A 168 -3.09 -18.42 -14.21
N CYS A 169 -3.34 -19.68 -14.59
CA CYS A 169 -3.14 -20.83 -13.71
C CYS A 169 -1.74 -20.81 -13.06
N PRO A 170 -1.63 -20.84 -11.72
CA PRO A 170 -0.34 -20.82 -11.01
C PRO A 170 0.61 -21.94 -11.45
N SER A 171 0.05 -23.10 -11.82
CA SER A 171 0.82 -24.28 -12.26
C SER A 171 1.39 -24.12 -13.67
N ALA A 172 0.84 -23.23 -14.51
CA ALA A 172 1.38 -22.93 -15.83
C ALA A 172 2.75 -22.23 -15.78
N ALA A 173 3.06 -21.54 -14.69
CA ALA A 173 4.36 -20.89 -14.48
C ALA A 173 5.47 -21.88 -14.09
N ARG A 174 5.13 -23.10 -13.65
CA ARG A 174 6.08 -24.13 -13.19
C ARG A 174 6.54 -25.10 -14.28
N GLY A 175 5.92 -25.06 -15.46
CA GLY A 175 6.20 -25.97 -16.59
C GLY A 175 7.24 -25.48 -17.59
N ARG A 176 8.16 -24.58 -17.22
CA ARG A 176 9.27 -24.12 -18.09
C ARG A 176 10.63 -24.44 -17.49
#